data_AF-A0AAF0KS44-F1
#
_entry.id   AF-A0AAF0KS44-F1
#
_cell.length_a   1.000
_cell.length_b   1.000
_cell.length_c   1.000
_cell.angle_alpha   90.00
_cell.angle_beta   90.00
_cell.angle_gamma   90.00
#
_symmetry.space_group_name_H-M   'P 1'
#
loop_
_entity.id
_entity.type
_entity.pdbx_description
1 polymer ?
#
loop_
_entity_poly.entity_id
_entity_poly.type
_entity_poly.pdbx_seq_one_letter_code
_entity_poly.pdbx_strand_id
1 'polypeptide(L)'
;MLFVTIEDETGVAQGILWPDRFEIYRRQVMSASMISMRGRLQKEGEVIHIICDRIIDQDDMLRSIGTTDVRLATGWGMVQSMEPVRTRA
;
A
#
# COMPACT_ATOMS: atom_id res chain seq x y z
N MET A 1 15.44 -2.88 -14.60
CA MET A 1 14.40 -1.84 -14.41
C MET A 1 13.16 -2.54 -13.92
N LEU A 2 12.44 -1.95 -12.96
CA LEU A 2 11.23 -2.50 -12.36
C LEU A 2 10.09 -1.48 -12.49
N PHE A 3 8.90 -1.99 -12.74
CA PHE A 3 7.65 -1.24 -12.70
C PHE A 3 6.77 -1.79 -11.58
N VAL A 4 6.22 -0.91 -10.77
CA VAL A 4 5.26 -1.23 -9.70
C VAL A 4 3.97 -0.49 -9.98
N THR A 5 2.86 -1.21 -10.09
CA THR A 5 1.54 -0.62 -10.31
C THR A 5 0.82 -0.46 -8.98
N ILE A 6 0.29 0.73 -8.72
CA ILE A 6 -0.63 1.03 -7.61
C ILE A 6 -1.97 1.43 -8.24
N GLU A 7 -3.05 0.86 -7.75
CA GLU A 7 -4.41 1.18 -8.19
C GLU A 7 -5.27 1.48 -6.96
N ASP A 8 -6.04 2.56 -7.03
CA ASP A 8 -7.05 2.94 -6.05
C ASP A 8 -8.28 3.55 -6.74
N GLU A 9 -9.24 4.06 -5.97
CA GLU A 9 -10.47 4.64 -6.51
C GLU A 9 -10.23 5.93 -7.34
N THR A 10 -9.04 6.53 -7.23
CA THR A 10 -8.65 7.76 -7.93
C THR A 10 -7.90 7.50 -9.24
N GLY A 11 -7.41 6.28 -9.44
CA GLY A 11 -6.80 5.83 -10.70
C GLY A 11 -5.57 4.95 -10.51
N VAL A 12 -4.73 4.92 -11.54
CA VAL A 12 -3.51 4.09 -11.58
C VAL A 12 -2.26 4.97 -11.49
N ALA A 13 -1.36 4.61 -10.58
CA ALA A 13 -0.02 5.15 -10.48
C ALA A 13 1.04 4.07 -10.79
N GLN A 14 2.09 4.44 -11.52
CA GLN A 14 3.24 3.56 -11.79
C GLN A 14 4.49 4.07 -11.09
N GLY A 15 5.01 3.30 -10.15
CA GLY A 15 6.38 3.45 -9.64
C GLY A 15 7.40 2.86 -10.62
N ILE A 16 8.41 3.65 -11.00
CA ILE A 16 9.48 3.24 -11.90
C ILE A 16 10.80 3.24 -11.14
N LEU A 17 11.40 2.05 -10.97
CA LEU A 17 12.74 1.90 -10.43
C LEU A 17 13.75 1.62 -11.55
N TRP A 18 14.64 2.58 -11.73
CA TRP A 18 15.80 2.45 -12.61
C TRP A 18 16.75 1.36 -12.07
N PRO A 19 17.55 0.71 -12.93
CA PRO A 19 18.39 -0.44 -12.53
C PRO A 19 19.31 -0.18 -11.33
N ASP A 20 19.90 1.01 -11.25
CA ASP A 20 20.78 1.43 -10.14
C ASP A 20 20.03 1.46 -8.80
N ARG A 21 18.80 1.99 -8.79
CA ARG A 21 17.95 2.05 -7.60
C ARG A 21 17.37 0.70 -7.27
N PHE A 22 16.96 -0.07 -8.28
CA PHE A 22 16.48 -1.42 -8.07
C PHE A 22 17.50 -2.29 -7.36
N GLU A 23 18.77 -2.22 -7.72
CA GLU A 23 19.81 -3.01 -7.06
C GLU A 23 19.97 -2.62 -5.58
N ILE A 24 19.97 -1.33 -5.28
CA ILE A 24 20.05 -0.82 -3.89
C ILE A 24 18.86 -1.27 -3.04
N TYR A 25 17.66 -1.28 -3.62
CA TYR A 25 16.41 -1.60 -2.91
C TYR A 25 15.88 -3.01 -3.20
N ARG A 26 16.73 -3.90 -3.76
CA ARG A 26 16.32 -5.23 -4.24
C ARG A 26 15.64 -6.04 -3.14
N ARG A 27 16.17 -5.97 -1.91
CA ARG A 27 15.58 -6.65 -0.75
C ARG A 27 14.18 -6.12 -0.46
N GLN A 28 14.04 -4.81 -0.24
CA GLN A 28 12.77 -4.18 0.11
C GLN A 28 11.68 -4.50 -0.92
N VAL A 29 12.00 -4.40 -2.21
CA VAL A 29 11.06 -4.69 -3.29
C VAL A 29 10.65 -6.16 -3.32
N MET A 30 11.59 -7.08 -3.09
CA MET A 30 11.34 -8.52 -3.28
C MET A 30 10.82 -9.22 -2.02
N SER A 31 11.02 -8.64 -0.84
CA SER A 31 10.69 -9.31 0.43
C SER A 31 9.60 -8.62 1.25
N ALA A 32 9.42 -7.30 1.11
CA ALA A 32 8.40 -6.60 1.90
C ALA A 32 7.00 -6.93 1.37
N SER A 33 6.05 -7.08 2.27
CA SER A 33 4.64 -7.27 1.94
C SER A 33 3.95 -5.95 1.63
N MET A 34 4.42 -4.86 2.24
CA MET A 34 3.99 -3.50 1.93
C MET A 34 5.20 -2.60 1.73
N ILE A 35 5.17 -1.78 0.68
CA ILE A 35 6.20 -0.78 0.41
C ILE A 35 5.57 0.59 0.24
N SER A 36 6.35 1.62 0.62
CA SER A 36 6.07 2.99 0.20
C SER A 36 7.17 3.48 -0.73
N MET A 37 6.78 4.25 -1.74
CA MET A 37 7.67 4.74 -2.79
C MET A 37 7.74 6.26 -2.74
N ARG A 38 8.96 6.81 -2.83
CA ARG A 38 9.20 8.24 -2.96
C ARG A 38 10.03 8.50 -4.21
N GLY A 39 9.68 9.56 -4.92
CA GLY A 39 10.33 9.89 -6.18
C GLY A 39 9.79 11.16 -6.80
N ARG A 40 10.21 11.41 -8.03
CA ARG A 40 9.70 12.53 -8.83
C ARG A 40 8.41 12.11 -9.52
N LEU A 41 7.36 12.91 -9.34
CA LEU A 41 6.08 12.73 -10.02
C LEU A 41 6.17 13.29 -11.45
N GLN A 42 5.69 12.50 -12.41
CA GLN A 42 5.51 12.85 -13.81
C GLN A 42 4.07 12.49 -14.17
N LYS A 43 3.31 13.46 -14.67
CA LYS A 43 1.90 13.26 -15.03
C LYS A 43 1.73 13.40 -16.54
N GLU A 44 1.21 12.36 -17.17
CA GLU A 44 0.89 12.33 -18.60
C GLU A 44 -0.60 12.04 -18.76
N GLY A 45 -1.39 13.10 -18.97
CA GLY A 45 -2.85 12.99 -18.97
C GLY A 45 -3.38 12.52 -17.62
N GLU A 46 -4.04 11.36 -17.61
CA GLU A 46 -4.60 10.73 -16.41
C GLU A 46 -3.62 9.79 -15.70
N VAL A 47 -2.51 9.43 -16.35
CA VAL A 47 -1.55 8.47 -15.79
C VAL A 47 -0.50 9.21 -14.96
N ILE A 48 -0.24 8.68 -13.76
CA ILE A 48 0.80 9.18 -12.85
C ILE A 48 1.98 8.22 -12.87
N HIS A 49 3.15 8.71 -13.25
CA HIS A 49 4.43 8.01 -13.13
C HIS A 49 5.24 8.61 -11.97
N ILE A 50 5.81 7.75 -11.13
CA ILE A 50 6.68 8.14 -10.03
C ILE A 50 8.05 7.54 -10.33
N ILE A 51 9.01 8.39 -10.70
CA ILE A 51 10.41 7.97 -10.85
C ILE A 51 11.01 7.82 -9.45
N CYS A 52 11.05 6.60 -8.95
CA CYS A 52 11.37 6.29 -7.56
C CYS A 52 12.87 6.42 -7.28
N ASP A 53 13.20 7.20 -6.25
CA ASP A 53 14.57 7.32 -5.71
C ASP A 53 14.74 6.62 -4.35
N ARG A 54 13.62 6.27 -3.70
CA ARG A 54 13.60 5.59 -2.41
C ARG A 54 12.43 4.62 -2.28
N ILE A 55 12.75 3.44 -1.75
CA ILE A 55 11.77 2.42 -1.31
C ILE A 55 11.94 2.22 0.19
N ILE A 56 10.80 2.17 0.89
CA ILE A 56 10.73 1.94 2.32
C ILE A 56 9.84 0.73 2.55
N ASP A 57 10.37 -0.25 3.26
CA ASP A 57 9.62 -1.40 3.80
C ASP A 57 8.64 -0.89 4.86
N GLN A 58 7.37 -1.25 4.73
CA GLN A 58 6.29 -0.83 5.61
C GLN A 58 5.63 -2.03 6.30
N ASP A 59 6.30 -3.17 6.43
CA ASP A 59 5.75 -4.36 7.08
C ASP A 59 5.32 -4.09 8.53
N ASP A 60 6.05 -3.25 9.27
CA ASP A 60 5.66 -2.86 10.64
C ASP A 60 4.35 -2.08 10.65
N MET A 61 4.17 -1.15 9.71
CA MET A 61 2.91 -0.42 9.54
C MET A 61 1.78 -1.40 9.17
N LEU A 62 2.02 -2.31 8.22
CA LEU A 62 1.03 -3.31 7.81
C LEU A 62 0.59 -4.19 8.99
N ARG A 63 1.54 -4.64 9.82
CA ARG A 63 1.26 -5.43 11.02
C ARG A 63 0.43 -4.66 12.04
N SER A 64 0.68 -3.36 12.18
CA SER A 64 -0.07 -2.51 13.12
C SER A 64 -1.54 -2.35 12.72
N ILE A 65 -1.86 -2.39 11.41
CA ILE A 65 -3.24 -2.31 10.94
C ILE A 65 -4.04 -3.53 11.41
N GLY A 66 -3.45 -4.74 11.36
CA GLY A 66 -4.13 -5.97 11.79
C GLY A 66 -4.41 -6.05 13.29
N THR A 67 -3.70 -5.28 14.11
CA THR A 67 -3.91 -5.20 15.57
C THR A 67 -4.72 -3.98 16.00
N THR A 68 -5.00 -3.06 15.08
CA THR A 68 -5.81 -1.88 15.35
C THR A 68 -7.28 -2.27 15.34
N ASP A 69 -7.99 -1.99 16.44
CA ASP A 69 -9.46 -2.02 16.48
C ASP A 69 -9.96 -0.89 15.56
N VAL A 70 -10.14 -1.22 14.28
CA VAL A 70 -10.61 -0.28 13.27
C VAL A 70 -12.06 0.02 13.60
N ARG A 71 -12.28 1.04 14.42
CA ARG A 71 -13.57 1.72 14.52
C ARG A 71 -13.80 2.46 13.21
N LEU A 72 -14.23 1.71 12.20
CA LEU A 72 -14.86 2.29 11.03
C LEU A 72 -16.07 3.04 11.58
N ALA A 73 -15.95 4.36 11.70
CA ALA A 73 -17.11 5.22 11.80
C ALA A 73 -17.82 5.13 10.46
N THR A 74 -18.54 4.03 10.23
CA THR A 74 -19.57 3.95 9.21
C THR A 74 -20.63 4.95 9.63
N GLY A 75 -20.49 6.17 9.12
CA GLY A 75 -21.43 7.25 9.29
C GLY A 75 -22.71 6.99 8.51
N TRP A 76 -23.45 5.94 8.86
CA TRP A 76 -24.86 5.75 8.55
C TRP A 76 -25.47 4.96 9.71
N GLY A 77 -26.38 5.60 10.45
CA GLY A 77 -26.97 5.03 11.66
C GLY A 77 -27.73 3.73 11.39
N MET A 78 -27.08 2.60 11.63
CA MET A 78 -27.67 1.32 11.98
C MET A 78 -26.54 0.42 12.52
N VAL A 79 -26.24 0.55 13.82
CA VAL A 79 -25.49 -0.48 14.54
C VAL A 79 -26.50 -1.56 14.90
N GLN A 80 -26.65 -2.58 14.06
CA GLN A 80 -27.13 -3.86 14.57
C GLN A 80 -25.94 -4.52 15.26
N SER A 81 -26.09 -4.73 16.57
CA SER A 81 -25.20 -5.57 17.36
C SER A 81 -25.09 -6.95 16.71
N MET A 82 -23.99 -7.24 16.03
CA MET A 82 -23.64 -8.62 15.69
C MET A 82 -23.11 -9.28 16.97
N GLU A 83 -23.90 -10.18 17.54
CA GLU A 83 -23.42 -11.06 18.61
C GLU A 83 -22.25 -11.93 18.10
N PRO A 84 -21.26 -12.24 18.96
CA PRO A 84 -20.16 -13.10 18.57
C PRO A 84 -20.69 -14.49 18.21
N VAL A 85 -20.35 -14.96 17.00
CA VAL A 85 -20.58 -16.34 16.57
C VAL A 85 -19.84 -17.25 17.55
N ARG A 86 -20.60 -17.93 18.41
CA ARG A 86 -20.06 -18.98 19.29
C ARG A 86 -19.52 -20.11 18.43
N THR A 87 -18.20 -20.25 18.37
CA THR A 87 -17.55 -21.48 17.93
C THR A 87 -17.97 -22.59 18.90
N ARG A 88 -18.79 -23.53 18.42
CA ARG A 88 -19.10 -24.76 19.15
C ARG A 88 -17.88 -25.70 19.04
N ALA A 89 -17.35 -26.10 20.18
CA ALA A 89 -16.64 -27.37 20.35
C ALA A 89 -17.66 -28.49 20.55
#